data_AF-A0A8B8FAL5-F1
#
_entry.id   AF-A0A8B8FAL5-F1
#
_cell.length_a   1.000
_cell.length_b   1.000
_cell.length_c   1.000
_cell.angle_alpha   90.00
_cell.angle_beta   90.00
_cell.angle_gamma   90.00
#
_symmetry.space_group_name_H-M   'P 1'
#
loop_
_entity.id
_entity.type
_entity.pdbx_description
1 polymer ?
#
loop_
_entity_poly.entity_id
_entity_poly.type
_entity_poly.pdbx_seq_one_letter_code
_entity_poly.pdbx_strand_id
1 'polypeptide(L)'
;MNAEVFRSWFVQMLQSLEESCVIVMDNAPYHSMLEDNFPKSNARKADIQEWLNKKNIDFSPLETVAELRERVKVLIPTEKKYELDELALKMGHEVVRLPPYHCQYNPIEMIWAQVKGQVASKNTTFKMADVEKLMHEAIDSVKKENWVNCVRHAERIQDEDYQKEKHREVILEPIILTIRPGDSSSDDDDEEDDI
;
A
#
# COMPACT_ATOMS: atom_id res chain seq x y z
N MET A 1 -8.96 9.86 -9.93
CA MET A 1 -9.41 9.90 -8.51
C MET A 1 -8.30 10.54 -7.70
N ASN A 2 -8.60 11.47 -6.79
CA ASN A 2 -7.60 12.08 -5.90
C ASN A 2 -7.83 11.60 -4.45
N ALA A 3 -6.88 11.87 -3.55
CA ALA A 3 -6.93 11.39 -2.17
C ALA A 3 -8.16 11.91 -1.40
N GLU A 4 -8.59 13.15 -1.64
CA GLU A 4 -9.75 13.76 -0.96
C GLU A 4 -11.08 13.09 -1.35
N VAL A 5 -11.26 12.83 -2.65
CA VAL A 5 -12.44 12.15 -3.17
C VAL A 5 -12.50 10.71 -2.65
N PHE A 6 -11.37 10.00 -2.68
CA PHE A 6 -11.31 8.63 -2.15
C PHE A 6 -11.60 8.60 -0.65
N ARG A 7 -10.99 9.49 0.13
CA ARG A 7 -11.23 9.60 1.58
C ARG A 7 -12.70 9.85 1.89
N SER A 8 -13.35 10.75 1.14
CA SER A 8 -14.77 11.07 1.31
C SER A 8 -15.66 9.85 1.04
N TRP A 9 -15.36 9.11 -0.04
CA TRP A 9 -16.05 7.86 -0.35
C TRP A 9 -15.78 6.78 0.71
N PHE A 10 -14.53 6.65 1.16
CA PHE A 10 -14.12 5.66 2.16
C PHE A 10 -14.87 5.87 3.48
N VAL A 11 -14.97 7.12 3.97
CA VAL A 11 -15.76 7.47 5.16
C VAL A 11 -17.22 7.06 4.99
N GLN A 12 -17.84 7.38 3.85
CA GLN A 12 -19.25 7.03 3.60
C GLN A 12 -19.45 5.51 3.58
N MET A 13 -18.50 4.78 2.97
CA MET A 13 -18.50 3.33 2.92
C MET A 13 -18.38 2.73 4.33
N LEU A 14 -17.45 3.21 5.16
CA LEU A 14 -17.34 2.79 6.57
C LEU A 14 -18.64 3.03 7.35
N GLN A 15 -19.27 4.20 7.19
CA GLN A 15 -20.53 4.53 7.87
C GLN A 15 -21.70 3.62 7.46
N SER A 16 -21.63 2.99 6.29
CA SER A 16 -22.64 2.07 5.78
C SER A 16 -22.45 0.62 6.23
N LEU A 17 -21.32 0.30 6.86
CA LEU A 17 -21.05 -1.03 7.39
C LEU A 17 -21.69 -1.20 8.77
N GLU A 18 -22.59 -2.18 8.89
CA GLU A 18 -23.33 -2.44 10.14
C GLU A 18 -22.47 -3.14 11.21
N GLU A 19 -21.42 -3.86 10.79
CA GLU A 19 -20.57 -4.67 11.65
C GLU A 19 -19.09 -4.31 11.47
N SER A 20 -18.28 -4.58 12.50
CA SER A 20 -16.82 -4.53 12.41
C SER A 20 -16.33 -5.45 11.30
N CYS A 21 -15.48 -4.91 10.42
CA CYS A 21 -15.05 -5.58 9.20
C CYS A 21 -13.53 -5.48 9.06
N VAL A 22 -12.95 -6.46 8.37
CA VAL A 22 -11.58 -6.39 7.87
C VAL A 22 -11.63 -5.90 6.42
N ILE A 23 -10.95 -4.80 6.14
CA ILE A 23 -10.89 -4.14 4.84
C ILE A 23 -9.53 -4.45 4.23
N VAL A 24 -9.53 -5.20 3.14
CA VAL A 24 -8.32 -5.48 2.38
C VAL A 24 -8.04 -4.33 1.42
N MET A 25 -6.88 -3.69 1.53
CA MET A 25 -6.51 -2.51 0.75
C MET A 25 -5.22 -2.74 -0.03
N ASP A 26 -5.20 -2.34 -1.30
CA ASP A 26 -3.99 -2.31 -2.13
C ASP A 26 -3.18 -1.02 -1.88
N ASN A 27 -1.98 -0.95 -2.48
CA ASN A 27 -1.01 0.10 -2.19
C ASN A 27 -1.07 1.29 -3.14
N ALA A 28 -2.25 1.66 -3.65
CA ALA A 28 -2.38 2.87 -4.45
C ALA A 28 -1.91 4.10 -3.65
N PRO A 29 -1.24 5.09 -4.27
CA PRO A 29 -0.64 6.21 -3.53
C PRO A 29 -1.61 6.96 -2.62
N TYR A 30 -2.87 7.12 -3.06
CA TYR A 30 -3.92 7.80 -2.31
C TYR A 30 -4.52 6.96 -1.17
N HIS A 31 -4.27 5.65 -1.13
CA HIS A 31 -4.60 4.80 0.03
C HIS A 31 -3.54 4.93 1.13
N SER A 32 -2.31 5.25 0.76
CA SER A 32 -1.12 5.20 1.62
C SER A 32 -0.66 6.56 2.12
N MET A 33 -1.59 7.50 2.27
CA MET A 33 -1.31 8.81 2.87
C MET A 33 -0.97 8.63 4.36
N LEU A 34 0.18 9.15 4.79
CA LEU A 34 0.63 9.05 6.17
C LEU A 34 -0.18 9.99 7.07
N GLU A 35 -0.49 9.55 8.29
CA GLU A 35 -1.11 10.43 9.31
C GLU A 35 -0.14 11.56 9.67
N ASP A 36 1.15 11.23 9.77
CA ASP A 36 2.24 12.18 9.96
C ASP A 36 3.12 12.26 8.71
N ASN A 37 3.05 13.40 8.02
CA ASN A 37 3.94 13.69 6.90
C ASN A 37 5.31 14.12 7.43
N PHE A 38 6.31 13.27 7.26
CA PHE A 38 7.71 13.59 7.57
C PHE A 38 8.36 14.37 6.42
N PRO A 39 9.32 15.28 6.70
CA PRO A 39 10.08 15.96 5.66
C PRO A 39 10.79 14.96 4.74
N LYS A 40 10.66 15.18 3.42
CA LYS A 40 11.31 14.35 2.41
C LYS A 40 12.84 14.57 2.38
N SER A 41 13.57 13.66 1.76
CA SER A 41 15.02 13.74 1.52
C SER A 41 15.45 14.95 0.69
N ASN A 42 14.54 15.64 0.00
CA ASN A 42 14.82 16.87 -0.73
C ASN A 42 14.23 18.13 -0.06
N ALA A 43 13.65 17.99 1.14
CA ALA A 43 13.08 19.11 1.88
C ALA A 43 14.16 20.16 2.21
N ARG A 44 13.77 21.45 2.12
CA ARG A 44 14.66 22.56 2.44
C ARG A 44 14.87 22.62 3.95
N LYS A 45 15.97 23.24 4.38
CA LYS A 45 16.26 23.45 5.81
C LYS A 45 15.08 24.09 6.55
N ALA A 46 14.45 25.09 5.92
CA ALA A 46 13.30 25.79 6.48
C ALA A 46 12.11 24.85 6.74
N ASP A 47 11.79 23.97 5.78
CA ASP A 47 10.67 23.02 5.89
C ASP A 47 10.90 22.01 7.03
N ILE A 48 12.16 21.56 7.20
CA ILE A 48 12.54 20.65 8.28
C ILE A 48 12.42 21.34 9.64
N GLN A 49 12.87 22.60 9.75
CA GLN A 49 12.75 23.41 10.97
C GLN A 49 11.29 23.70 11.33
N GLU A 50 10.46 24.04 10.34
CA GLU A 50 9.02 24.25 10.53
C GLU A 50 8.34 22.97 11.03
N TRP A 51 8.70 21.81 10.47
CA TRP A 51 8.19 20.53 10.92
C TRP A 51 8.58 20.21 12.37
N LEU A 52 9.85 20.41 12.74
CA LEU A 52 10.33 20.21 14.11
C LEU A 52 9.63 21.15 15.10
N ASN A 53 9.43 22.41 14.73
CA ASN A 53 8.65 23.37 15.50
C ASN A 53 7.19 22.91 15.68
N LYS A 54 6.55 22.44 14.61
CA LYS A 54 5.16 21.94 14.66
C LYS A 54 5.02 20.72 15.58
N LYS A 55 6.06 19.88 15.65
CA LYS A 55 6.15 18.72 16.56
C LYS A 55 6.68 19.09 17.96
N ASN A 56 6.96 20.38 18.20
CA ASN A 56 7.47 20.92 19.46
C ASN A 56 8.78 20.25 19.91
N ILE A 57 9.70 20.04 18.95
CA ILE A 57 11.02 19.45 19.17
C ILE A 57 12.07 20.56 19.11
N ASP A 58 12.87 20.66 20.16
CA ASP A 58 13.97 21.62 20.22
C ASP A 58 15.07 21.28 19.21
N PHE A 59 15.53 22.31 18.50
CA PHE A 59 16.69 22.27 17.62
C PHE A 59 17.45 23.59 17.71
N SER A 60 18.75 23.56 17.40
CA SER A 60 19.55 24.79 17.33
C SER A 60 19.47 25.41 15.93
N PRO A 61 19.31 26.75 15.80
CA PRO A 61 19.32 27.42 14.50
C PRO A 61 20.61 27.22 13.69
N LEU A 62 21.70 26.89 14.38
CA LEU A 62 23.02 26.64 13.80
C LEU A 62 23.22 25.20 13.32
N GLU A 63 22.34 24.27 13.68
CA GLU A 63 22.42 22.88 13.20
C GLU A 63 22.38 22.83 11.67
N THR A 64 23.21 21.97 11.10
CA THR A 64 23.26 21.68 9.67
C THR A 64 22.02 20.92 9.22
N VAL A 65 21.79 20.86 7.90
CA VAL A 65 20.68 20.05 7.35
C VAL A 65 20.84 18.57 7.71
N ALA A 66 22.08 18.06 7.79
CA ALA A 66 22.36 16.68 8.14
C ALA A 66 21.96 16.37 9.59
N GLU A 67 22.31 17.24 10.55
CA GLU A 67 21.96 17.06 11.97
C GLU A 67 20.44 17.12 12.20
N LEU A 68 19.76 18.07 11.55
CA LEU A 68 18.29 18.17 11.61
C LEU A 68 17.62 16.92 11.05
N ARG A 69 18.17 16.34 9.97
CA ARG A 69 17.65 15.11 9.35
C ARG A 69 17.86 13.89 10.19
N GLU A 70 19.02 13.74 10.83
CA GLU A 70 19.26 12.60 11.71
C GLU A 70 18.27 12.60 12.88
N ARG A 71 17.97 13.78 13.41
CA ARG A 71 16.94 13.95 14.44
C ARG A 71 15.56 13.55 13.95
N VAL A 72 15.16 14.00 12.74
CA VAL A 72 13.90 13.57 12.11
C VAL A 72 13.88 12.05 11.91
N LYS A 73 14.97 11.44 11.46
CA LYS A 73 15.08 10.01 11.18
C LYS A 73 14.82 9.15 12.42
N VAL A 74 15.34 9.57 13.57
CA VAL A 74 15.09 8.90 14.87
C VAL A 74 13.61 8.97 15.28
N LEU A 75 12.88 9.97 14.78
CA LEU A 75 11.46 10.18 15.08
C LEU A 75 10.53 9.50 14.08
N ILE A 76 11.03 9.05 12.93
CA ILE A 76 10.24 8.29 11.97
C ILE A 76 9.92 6.93 12.61
N PRO A 77 8.63 6.62 12.85
CA PRO A 77 8.23 5.34 13.38
C PRO A 77 8.71 4.22 12.45
N THR A 78 9.17 3.11 13.04
CA THR A 78 9.52 1.90 12.27
C THR A 78 8.31 1.38 11.48
N GLU A 79 7.11 1.52 12.06
CA GLU A 79 5.85 1.15 11.42
C GLU A 79 5.13 2.38 10.87
N LYS A 80 4.83 2.36 9.57
CA LYS A 80 4.10 3.44 8.91
C LYS A 80 2.65 3.43 9.38
N LYS A 81 2.17 4.59 9.83
CA LYS A 81 0.76 4.83 10.15
C LYS A 81 0.08 5.58 9.03
N TYR A 82 -0.96 4.97 8.46
CA TYR A 82 -1.72 5.56 7.38
C TYR A 82 -3.01 6.18 7.91
N GLU A 83 -3.36 7.36 7.40
CA GLU A 83 -4.52 8.13 7.87
C GLU A 83 -5.83 7.32 7.78
N LEU A 84 -6.00 6.58 6.68
CA LEU A 84 -7.22 5.78 6.45
C LEU A 84 -7.31 4.56 7.36
N ASP A 85 -6.18 3.96 7.71
CA ASP A 85 -6.14 2.78 8.58
C ASP A 85 -6.54 3.19 10.00
N GLU A 86 -6.00 4.30 10.49
CA GLU A 86 -6.36 4.89 11.78
C GLU A 86 -7.82 5.36 11.82
N LEU A 87 -8.34 5.89 10.72
CA LEU A 87 -9.74 6.27 10.59
C LEU A 87 -10.67 5.04 10.64
N ALA A 88 -10.35 3.98 9.89
CA ALA A 88 -11.10 2.73 9.93
C ALA A 88 -11.09 2.13 11.34
N LEU A 89 -9.92 2.12 12.00
CA LEU A 89 -9.77 1.63 13.36
C LEU A 89 -10.61 2.41 14.38
N LYS A 90 -10.63 3.75 14.28
CA LYS A 90 -11.49 4.62 15.11
C LYS A 90 -12.99 4.33 14.93
N MET A 91 -13.38 3.81 13.77
CA MET A 91 -14.75 3.40 13.46
C MET A 91 -15.02 1.91 13.75
N GLY A 92 -14.04 1.17 14.28
CA GLY A 92 -14.18 -0.24 14.66
C GLY A 92 -13.93 -1.23 13.52
N HIS A 93 -13.25 -0.81 12.45
CA HIS A 93 -12.84 -1.66 11.33
C HIS A 93 -11.32 -1.83 11.31
N GLU A 94 -10.84 -2.97 10.81
CA GLU A 94 -9.42 -3.24 10.64
C GLU A 94 -9.04 -3.10 9.16
N VAL A 95 -7.87 -2.54 8.86
CA VAL A 95 -7.34 -2.49 7.50
C VAL A 95 -6.16 -3.43 7.39
N VAL A 96 -6.21 -4.34 6.42
CA VAL A 96 -5.11 -5.24 6.07
C VAL A 96 -4.60 -4.86 4.69
N ARG A 97 -3.32 -4.52 4.61
CA ARG A 97 -2.69 -4.10 3.35
C ARG A 97 -2.07 -5.27 2.63
N LEU A 98 -2.28 -5.31 1.31
CA LEU A 98 -1.62 -6.28 0.46
C LEU A 98 -0.13 -5.97 0.35
N PRO A 99 0.73 -6.98 0.17
CA PRO A 99 2.12 -6.76 -0.21
C PRO A 99 2.24 -5.99 -1.55
N PRO A 100 3.23 -5.08 -1.70
CA PRO A 100 3.47 -4.37 -2.96
C PRO A 100 3.65 -5.34 -4.13
N TYR A 101 3.07 -5.03 -5.29
CA TYR A 101 3.16 -5.84 -6.52
C TYR A 101 2.54 -7.25 -6.47
N HIS A 102 1.78 -7.57 -5.41
CA HIS A 102 1.11 -8.88 -5.27
C HIS A 102 -0.41 -8.78 -5.47
N CYS A 103 -0.85 -8.29 -6.64
CA CYS A 103 -2.28 -8.16 -6.93
C CYS A 103 -3.04 -9.49 -7.03
N GLN A 104 -2.33 -10.61 -7.22
CA GLN A 104 -2.91 -11.96 -7.22
C GLN A 104 -3.54 -12.36 -5.87
N TYR A 105 -3.16 -11.67 -4.79
CA TYR A 105 -3.77 -11.83 -3.47
C TYR A 105 -5.05 -11.04 -3.29
N ASN A 106 -5.44 -10.21 -4.26
CA ASN A 106 -6.64 -9.39 -4.19
C ASN A 106 -7.82 -10.04 -4.95
N PRO A 107 -8.84 -10.59 -4.27
CA PRO A 107 -9.95 -11.27 -4.93
C PRO A 107 -10.77 -10.34 -5.84
N ILE A 108 -10.78 -9.02 -5.57
CA ILE A 108 -11.53 -8.05 -6.38
C ILE A 108 -11.00 -7.97 -7.81
N GLU A 109 -9.71 -8.21 -8.04
CA GLU A 109 -9.12 -8.20 -9.38
C GLU A 109 -9.71 -9.32 -10.25
N MET A 110 -9.96 -10.49 -9.65
CA MET A 110 -10.58 -11.63 -10.33
C MET A 110 -12.07 -11.38 -10.61
N ILE A 111 -12.77 -10.74 -9.68
CA ILE A 111 -14.17 -10.33 -9.89
C ILE A 111 -14.24 -9.29 -11.01
N TRP A 112 -13.36 -8.29 -11.00
CA TRP A 112 -13.27 -7.31 -12.07
C TRP A 112 -12.93 -7.93 -13.42
N ALA A 113 -12.06 -8.94 -13.47
CA ALA A 113 -11.78 -9.67 -14.70
C ALA A 113 -13.06 -10.34 -15.26
N GLN A 114 -13.88 -10.95 -14.40
CA GLN A 114 -15.16 -11.53 -14.81
C GLN A 114 -16.13 -10.47 -15.34
N VAL A 115 -16.31 -9.37 -14.61
CA VAL A 115 -17.19 -8.25 -15.00
C VAL A 115 -16.73 -7.65 -16.34
N LYS A 116 -15.44 -7.34 -16.48
CA LYS A 116 -14.86 -6.80 -17.73
C LYS A 116 -15.05 -7.76 -18.89
N GLY A 117 -14.84 -9.07 -18.66
CA GLY A 117 -15.06 -10.10 -19.68
C GLY A 117 -16.51 -10.15 -20.18
N GLN A 118 -17.48 -10.07 -19.26
CA GLN A 118 -18.89 -10.03 -19.63
C GLN A 118 -19.23 -8.78 -20.46
N VAL A 119 -18.81 -7.60 -20.00
CA VAL A 119 -19.03 -6.34 -20.73
C VAL A 119 -18.39 -6.41 -22.11
N ALA A 120 -17.14 -6.84 -22.21
CA ALA A 120 -16.44 -6.96 -23.50
C ALA A 120 -17.13 -7.94 -24.46
N SER A 121 -17.69 -9.05 -23.97
CA SER A 121 -18.37 -10.04 -24.81
C SER A 121 -19.71 -9.55 -25.38
N LYS A 122 -20.37 -8.60 -24.71
CA LYS A 122 -21.71 -8.09 -25.06
C LYS A 122 -21.68 -6.69 -25.69
N ASN A 123 -20.58 -5.96 -25.52
CA ASN A 123 -20.43 -4.61 -26.05
C ASN A 123 -20.25 -4.65 -27.58
N THR A 124 -21.35 -4.45 -28.30
CA THR A 124 -21.37 -4.43 -29.78
C THR A 124 -21.42 -3.02 -30.35
N THR A 125 -21.83 -2.03 -29.56
CA THR A 125 -22.08 -0.65 -30.01
C THR A 125 -20.94 0.31 -29.71
N PHE A 126 -20.06 -0.04 -28.77
CA PHE A 126 -18.93 0.78 -28.28
C PHE A 126 -19.33 2.17 -27.77
N LYS A 127 -20.60 2.34 -27.36
CA LYS A 127 -21.09 3.58 -26.76
C LYS A 127 -21.00 3.53 -25.25
N MET A 128 -20.62 4.64 -24.63
CA MET A 128 -20.46 4.71 -23.16
C MET A 128 -21.75 4.40 -22.40
N ALA A 129 -22.91 4.85 -22.89
CA ALA A 129 -24.20 4.56 -22.25
C ALA A 129 -24.53 3.06 -22.26
N ASP A 130 -24.18 2.36 -23.34
CA ASP A 130 -24.38 0.91 -23.43
C ASP A 130 -23.38 0.17 -22.54
N VAL A 131 -22.14 0.65 -22.45
CA VAL A 131 -21.13 0.13 -21.52
C VAL A 131 -21.57 0.28 -20.07
N GLU A 132 -22.11 1.43 -19.67
CA GLU A 132 -22.61 1.68 -18.32
C GLU A 132 -23.74 0.70 -17.95
N LYS A 133 -24.72 0.52 -18.84
CA LYS A 133 -25.80 -0.45 -18.65
C LYS A 133 -25.27 -1.88 -18.52
N LEU A 134 -24.38 -2.29 -19.43
CA LEU A 134 -23.77 -3.62 -19.40
C LEU A 134 -22.92 -3.84 -18.15
N MET A 135 -22.28 -2.78 -17.64
CA MET A 135 -21.50 -2.82 -16.41
C MET A 135 -22.40 -3.14 -15.22
N HIS A 136 -23.51 -2.42 -15.06
CA HIS A 136 -24.49 -2.69 -14.01
C HIS A 136 -25.04 -4.13 -14.10
N GLU A 137 -25.46 -4.58 -15.28
CA GLU A 137 -25.92 -5.96 -15.48
C GLU A 137 -24.85 -7.00 -15.13
N ALA A 138 -23.58 -6.72 -15.48
CA ALA A 138 -22.47 -7.62 -15.18
C ALA A 138 -22.17 -7.68 -13.69
N ILE A 139 -22.20 -6.55 -12.97
CA ILE A 139 -22.06 -6.51 -11.50
C ILE A 139 -23.21 -7.28 -10.84
N ASP A 140 -24.46 -7.03 -11.24
CA ASP A 140 -25.64 -7.71 -10.67
C ASP A 140 -25.63 -9.23 -10.92
N SER A 141 -24.92 -9.68 -11.95
CA SER A 141 -24.74 -11.11 -12.24
C SER A 141 -23.71 -11.80 -11.34
N VAL A 142 -22.88 -11.05 -10.62
CA VAL A 142 -21.84 -11.62 -9.73
C VAL A 142 -22.52 -12.23 -8.51
N LYS A 143 -22.39 -13.55 -8.35
CA LYS A 143 -23.00 -14.27 -7.23
C LYS A 143 -22.02 -14.45 -6.08
N LYS A 144 -22.55 -14.86 -4.93
CA LYS A 144 -21.76 -15.22 -3.75
C LYS A 144 -20.73 -16.31 -4.08
N GLU A 145 -21.07 -17.28 -4.92
CA GLU A 145 -20.17 -18.37 -5.29
C GLU A 145 -18.96 -17.87 -6.08
N ASN A 146 -19.11 -16.82 -6.91
CA ASN A 146 -18.00 -16.19 -7.62
C ASN A 146 -17.00 -15.63 -6.61
N TRP A 147 -17.47 -14.88 -5.61
CA TRP A 147 -16.64 -14.32 -4.55
C TRP A 147 -15.92 -15.40 -3.74
N VAL A 148 -16.65 -16.42 -3.27
CA VAL A 148 -16.07 -17.54 -2.51
C VAL A 148 -14.97 -18.24 -3.30
N ASN A 149 -15.16 -18.44 -4.61
CA ASN A 149 -14.15 -19.07 -5.45
C ASN A 149 -12.91 -18.17 -5.67
N CYS A 150 -13.11 -16.86 -5.85
CA CYS A 150 -12.00 -15.91 -5.98
C CYS A 150 -11.18 -15.80 -4.68
N VAL A 151 -11.85 -15.73 -3.53
CA VAL A 151 -11.19 -15.69 -2.21
C VAL A 151 -10.38 -16.97 -2.00
N ARG A 152 -10.98 -18.15 -2.20
CA ARG A 152 -10.28 -19.44 -2.08
C ARG A 152 -9.07 -19.54 -3.02
N HIS A 153 -9.18 -18.96 -4.22
CA HIS A 153 -8.08 -18.94 -5.16
C HIS A 153 -6.92 -18.08 -4.66
N ALA A 154 -7.20 -16.88 -4.13
CA ALA A 154 -6.19 -16.00 -3.55
C ALA A 154 -5.52 -16.66 -2.33
N GLU A 155 -6.29 -17.25 -1.42
CA GLU A 155 -5.78 -18.01 -0.26
C GLU A 155 -4.84 -19.14 -0.69
N ARG A 156 -5.23 -19.94 -1.70
CA ARG A 156 -4.39 -21.02 -2.21
C ARG A 156 -3.04 -20.51 -2.74
N ILE A 157 -3.03 -19.38 -3.46
CA ILE A 157 -1.77 -18.80 -3.95
C ILE A 157 -0.91 -18.33 -2.77
N GLN A 158 -1.51 -17.67 -1.78
CA GLN A 158 -0.82 -17.24 -0.56
C GLN A 158 -0.17 -18.43 0.16
N ASP A 159 -0.90 -19.53 0.33
CA ASP A 159 -0.37 -20.75 0.95
C ASP A 159 0.78 -21.36 0.13
N GLU A 160 0.64 -21.45 -1.19
CA GLU A 160 1.68 -21.98 -2.09
C GLU A 160 2.97 -21.16 -2.01
N ASP A 161 2.86 -19.83 -2.01
CA ASP A 161 4.01 -18.93 -1.92
C ASP A 161 4.64 -18.96 -0.53
N TYR A 162 3.84 -19.01 0.53
CA TYR A 162 4.32 -19.19 1.91
C TYR A 162 5.08 -20.50 2.10
N GLN A 163 4.63 -21.61 1.50
CA GLN A 163 5.38 -22.86 1.54
C GLN A 163 6.72 -22.72 0.80
N LYS A 164 6.77 -22.11 -0.39
CA LYS A 164 8.04 -21.89 -1.11
C LYS A 164 9.03 -21.06 -0.30
N GLU A 165 8.54 -20.04 0.42
CA GLU A 165 9.35 -19.18 1.30
C GLU A 165 10.01 -19.98 2.42
N LYS A 166 9.23 -20.82 3.13
CA LYS A 166 9.75 -21.71 4.18
C LYS A 166 10.89 -22.59 3.69
N HIS A 167 10.75 -23.14 2.47
CA HIS A 167 11.80 -23.97 1.90
C HIS A 167 13.06 -23.16 1.58
N ARG A 168 12.95 -21.89 1.16
CA ARG A 168 14.11 -21.01 0.97
C ARG A 168 14.86 -20.75 2.27
N GLU A 169 14.17 -20.42 3.35
CA GLU A 169 14.80 -20.18 4.66
C GLU A 169 15.56 -21.41 5.17
N VAL A 170 15.04 -22.62 4.91
CA VAL A 170 15.69 -23.88 5.29
C VAL A 170 16.90 -24.22 4.42
N ILE A 171 16.93 -23.75 3.17
CA ILE A 171 18.00 -24.05 2.19
C ILE A 171 19.14 -23.04 2.23
N LEU A 172 18.90 -21.80 2.69
CA LEU A 172 19.94 -20.78 2.79
C LEU A 172 20.94 -21.15 3.91
N GLU A 173 22.09 -21.71 3.53
CA GLU A 173 23.25 -21.82 4.42
C GLU A 173 23.64 -20.43 4.95
N PRO A 174 24.07 -20.30 6.22
CA PRO A 174 24.47 -19.02 6.77
C PRO A 174 25.62 -18.43 5.94
N ILE A 175 25.43 -17.21 5.43
CA ILE A 175 26.48 -16.46 4.76
C ILE A 175 27.52 -16.08 5.83
N ILE A 176 28.60 -16.86 5.93
CA ILE A 176 29.74 -16.55 6.80
C ILE A 176 30.56 -15.46 6.11
N LEU A 177 30.25 -14.20 6.40
CA LEU A 177 31.07 -13.05 6.02
C LEU A 177 32.38 -13.09 6.83
N THR A 178 33.42 -13.68 6.24
CA THR A 178 34.76 -13.63 6.82
C THR A 178 35.37 -12.27 6.52
N ILE A 179 35.17 -11.30 7.42
CA ILE A 179 35.76 -9.96 7.29
C ILE A 179 37.28 -10.09 7.46
N ARG A 180 38.01 -10.09 6.34
CA ARG A 180 39.47 -9.96 6.34
C ARG A 180 39.83 -8.48 6.33
N PRO A 181 40.78 -8.01 7.16
CA PRO A 181 41.24 -6.63 7.12
C PRO A 181 41.99 -6.41 5.80
N GLY A 182 41.32 -5.85 4.78
CA GLY A 182 41.92 -5.55 3.48
C GLY A 182 40.98 -5.64 2.27
N ASP A 183 39.80 -6.25 2.39
CA ASP A 183 38.85 -6.34 1.26
C ASP A 183 38.01 -5.06 1.16
N SER A 184 38.61 -4.02 0.59
CA SER A 184 37.87 -2.85 0.10
C SER A 184 37.29 -3.18 -1.27
N SER A 185 36.08 -3.75 -1.30
CA SER A 185 35.28 -3.79 -2.53
C SER A 185 34.82 -2.36 -2.84
N SER A 186 35.38 -1.76 -3.87
CA SER A 186 34.88 -0.51 -4.44
C SER A 186 33.69 -0.89 -5.31
N ASP A 187 32.49 -0.89 -4.73
CA ASP A 187 31.26 -0.88 -5.52
C ASP A 187 30.98 0.58 -5.87
N ASP A 188 31.15 0.90 -7.15
CA ASP A 188 30.67 2.16 -7.74
C ASP A 188 29.13 2.14 -7.63
N ASP A 189 28.60 2.99 -6.75
CA ASP A 189 27.17 3.27 -6.66
C ASP A 189 26.74 4.04 -7.93
N ASP A 190 26.27 3.30 -8.95
CA ASP A 190 25.42 3.86 -10.00
C ASP A 190 24.05 4.19 -9.36
N GLU A 191 23.89 5.42 -8.89
CA GLU A 191 22.59 6.01 -8.56
C GLU A 191 21.74 6.14 -9.84
N GLU A 192 20.99 5.09 -10.19
CA GLU A 192 19.78 5.23 -11.00
C GLU A 192 18.68 5.85 -10.12
N ASP A 193 18.64 7.18 -10.13
CA ASP A 193 17.51 7.98 -9.67
C ASP A 193 16.30 7.73 -10.59
N ASP A 194 15.41 6.82 -10.18
CA ASP A 194 14.01 6.84 -10.59
C ASP A 194 13.14 7.27 -9.37
N ILE A 195 12.53 8.46 -9.54
CA ILE A 195 11.35 9.06 -8.86
C ILE A 195 11.61 10.13 -7.79
#